data_AF-A0A9D7HE32-F1
#
_entry.id   AF-A0A9D7HE32-F1
#
_cell.length_a   1.000
_cell.length_b   1.000
_cell.length_c   1.000
_cell.angle_alpha   90.00
_cell.angle_beta   90.00
_cell.angle_gamma   90.00
#
_symmetry.space_group_name_H-M   'P 1'
#
loop_
_entity.id
_entity.type
_entity.pdbx_description
1 polymer ?
#
loop_
_entity_poly.entity_id
_entity_poly.type
_entity_poly.pdbx_seq_one_letter_code
_entity_poly.pdbx_strand_id
1 'polypeptide(L)'
;MDAGIRRRATIEQRMRVALSNDQFQPFYQPIIDLKSGNPIGFELLARWISSEPDVVGPDEFIPIAEESGFINDMMLGLIERACREARD
;
A
#
# COMPACT_ATOMS: atom_id res chain seq x y z
N MET A 1 -23.04 -2.61 14.58
CA MET A 1 -22.82 -3.34 13.32
C MET A 1 -22.72 -2.39 12.13
N ASP A 2 -23.56 -1.35 12.03
CA ASP A 2 -23.58 -0.47 10.84
C ASP A 2 -22.34 0.39 10.60
N ALA A 3 -21.58 0.76 11.65
CA ALA A 3 -20.42 1.64 11.49
C ALA A 3 -19.27 0.99 10.70
N GLY A 4 -19.00 -0.29 10.94
CA GLY A 4 -17.94 -1.04 10.24
C GLY A 4 -18.27 -1.27 8.76
N ILE A 5 -19.53 -1.60 8.46
CA ILE A 5 -19.99 -1.76 7.07
C ILE A 5 -19.88 -0.44 6.30
N ARG A 6 -20.29 0.69 6.92
CA ARG A 6 -20.13 2.02 6.32
C ARG A 6 -18.67 2.37 6.09
N ARG A 7 -17.79 2.14 7.08
CA ARG A 7 -16.35 2.42 6.95
C ARG A 7 -15.73 1.64 5.80
N ARG A 8 -16.03 0.34 5.72
CA ARG A 8 -15.56 -0.51 4.62
C ARG A 8 -16.00 0.03 3.26
N ALA A 9 -17.29 0.32 3.09
CA ALA A 9 -17.83 0.84 1.82
C ALA A 9 -17.18 2.18 1.43
N THR A 10 -16.96 3.06 2.41
CA THR A 10 -16.25 4.33 2.20
C THR A 10 -14.82 4.09 1.71
N ILE A 11 -14.10 3.14 2.31
CA ILE A 11 -12.73 2.82 1.88
C ILE A 11 -12.73 2.27 0.47
N GLU A 12 -13.57 1.28 0.17
CA GLU A 12 -13.64 0.67 -1.16
C GLU A 12 -13.92 1.72 -2.25
N GLN A 13 -14.84 2.66 -2.00
CA GLN A 13 -15.11 3.77 -2.91
C GLN A 13 -13.89 4.67 -3.10
N ARG A 14 -13.17 4.99 -2.02
CA ARG A 14 -11.95 5.82 -2.05
C ARG A 14 -10.80 5.12 -2.77
N MET A 15 -10.68 3.79 -2.65
CA MET A 15 -9.60 3.01 -3.29
C MET A 15 -9.60 3.18 -4.80
N ARG A 16 -10.77 3.17 -5.43
CA ARG A 16 -10.88 3.37 -6.89
C ARG A 16 -10.26 4.68 -7.34
N VAL A 17 -10.47 5.76 -6.59
CA VAL A 17 -9.90 7.09 -6.88
C VAL A 17 -8.41 7.13 -6.51
N ALA A 18 -8.01 6.47 -5.43
CA ALA A 18 -6.63 6.41 -4.96
C ALA A 18 -5.70 5.70 -5.96
N LEU A 19 -6.18 4.61 -6.59
CA LEU A 19 -5.45 3.88 -7.64
C LEU A 19 -5.11 4.77 -8.83
N SER A 20 -6.04 5.61 -9.28
CA SER A 20 -5.83 6.50 -10.43
C SER A 20 -4.97 7.73 -10.10
N ASN A 21 -4.75 8.03 -8.83
CA ASN A 21 -4.04 9.24 -8.36
C ASN A 21 -2.69 8.92 -7.68
N ASP A 22 -2.13 7.72 -7.90
CA ASP A 22 -0.85 7.29 -7.33
C ASP A 22 -0.75 7.47 -5.80
N GLN A 23 -1.87 7.31 -5.10
CA GLN A 23 -1.93 7.45 -3.65
C GLN A 23 -1.39 6.22 -2.90
N PHE A 24 -1.32 5.08 -3.57
CA PHE A 24 -0.61 3.91 -3.05
C PHE A 24 0.87 4.02 -3.38
N GLN A 25 1.70 4.09 -2.34
CA GLN A 25 3.13 4.33 -2.47
C GLN A 25 3.93 3.20 -1.79
N PRO A 26 5.07 2.81 -2.38
CA PRO A 26 5.96 1.86 -1.75
C PRO A 26 6.76 2.56 -0.65
N PHE A 27 6.78 1.96 0.54
CA PHE A 27 7.74 2.26 1.59
C PHE A 27 8.69 1.08 1.71
N TYR A 28 9.93 1.34 2.16
CA TYR A 28 10.97 0.32 2.20
C TYR A 28 11.46 0.09 3.61
N GLN A 29 11.35 -1.16 4.07
CA GLN A 29 11.94 -1.58 5.33
C GLN A 29 13.28 -2.28 5.05
N PRO A 30 14.42 -1.76 5.54
CA PRO A 30 15.71 -2.41 5.34
C PRO A 30 15.76 -3.79 5.97
N ILE A 31 16.29 -4.77 5.24
CA ILE A 31 16.66 -6.08 5.74
C ILE A 31 18.17 -6.07 5.97
N ILE A 32 18.60 -6.34 7.19
CA ILE A 32 19.99 -6.18 7.63
C ILE A 32 20.66 -7.54 7.81
N ASP A 33 21.87 -7.72 7.27
CA ASP A 33 22.74 -8.84 7.66
C ASP A 33 23.30 -8.58 9.06
N LEU A 34 22.97 -9.46 10.01
CA LEU A 34 23.37 -9.33 11.41
C LEU A 34 24.88 -9.43 11.62
N LYS A 35 25.64 -10.04 10.70
CA LYS A 35 27.10 -10.16 10.84
C LYS A 35 27.80 -8.87 10.44
N SER A 36 27.45 -8.32 9.28
CA SER A 36 28.10 -7.12 8.74
C SER A 36 27.43 -5.82 9.17
N GLY A 37 26.17 -5.86 9.61
CA GLY A 37 25.34 -4.68 9.87
C GLY A 37 24.88 -3.97 8.61
N ASN A 38 25.21 -4.49 7.42
CA ASN A 38 24.88 -3.85 6.15
C ASN A 38 23.47 -4.24 5.68
N PRO A 39 22.77 -3.34 4.96
CA PRO A 39 21.55 -3.70 4.25
C PRO A 39 21.85 -4.74 3.17
N ILE A 40 21.05 -5.80 3.13
CA ILE A 40 21.09 -6.84 2.09
C ILE A 40 19.88 -6.80 1.15
N GLY A 41 18.91 -5.93 1.44
CA GLY A 41 17.72 -5.74 0.66
C GLY A 41 16.69 -4.89 1.40
N PHE A 42 15.52 -4.76 0.81
CA PHE A 42 14.40 -4.04 1.40
C PHE A 42 13.10 -4.81 1.17
N GLU A 43 12.23 -4.81 2.17
CA GLU A 43 10.85 -5.21 2.02
C GLU A 43 10.03 -4.02 1.51
N LEU A 44 9.23 -4.27 0.46
CA LEU A 44 8.27 -3.30 -0.06
C LEU A 44 6.99 -3.37 0.77
N LEU A 45 6.61 -2.24 1.36
CA LEU A 45 5.42 -2.09 2.18
C LEU A 45 4.46 -1.09 1.54
N ALA A 46 3.26 -1.54 1.17
CA ALA A 46 2.23 -0.66 0.63
C ALA A 46 1.79 0.38 1.68
N ARG A 47 1.71 1.65 1.27
CA ARG A 47 1.14 2.73 2.08
C ARG A 47 0.12 3.49 1.27
N TRP A 48 -1.02 3.77 1.89
CA TRP A 48 -2.01 4.66 1.31
C TRP A 48 -1.81 6.07 1.84
N ILE A 49 -1.30 6.94 0.99
CA ILE A 49 -1.10 8.36 1.27
C ILE A 49 -2.35 9.12 0.82
N SER A 50 -3.26 9.39 1.76
CA SER A 50 -4.45 10.21 1.52
C SER A 50 -4.27 11.61 2.12
N SER A 51 -4.86 12.62 1.49
CA SER A 51 -4.96 13.98 2.04
C SER A 51 -6.05 14.12 3.10
N GLU A 52 -6.87 13.09 3.29
CA GLU A 52 -7.89 13.07 4.33
C GLU A 52 -7.28 12.88 5.72
N PRO A 53 -7.90 13.45 6.77
CA PRO A 53 -7.38 13.40 8.14
C PRO A 53 -7.37 12.00 8.76
N ASP A 54 -8.05 11.03 8.13
CA ASP A 54 -8.14 9.67 8.62
C ASP A 54 -7.14 8.75 7.92
N VAL A 55 -6.28 8.13 8.73
CA VAL A 55 -5.21 7.23 8.28
C VAL A 55 -5.80 5.85 8.03
N VAL A 56 -5.77 5.40 6.78
CA VAL A 56 -6.16 4.03 6.41
C VAL A 56 -4.92 3.14 6.41
N GLY A 57 -4.85 2.23 7.39
CA GLY A 57 -3.73 1.30 7.52
C GLY A 57 -3.79 0.12 6.54
N PRO A 58 -2.66 -0.57 6.28
CA PRO A 58 -2.62 -1.76 5.44
C PRO A 58 -3.58 -2.86 5.92
N ASP A 59 -3.73 -3.03 7.24
CA ASP A 59 -4.67 -4.01 7.83
C ASP A 59 -6.13 -3.71 7.47
N GLU A 60 -6.45 -2.48 7.06
CA GLU A 60 -7.80 -2.07 6.68
C GLU A 60 -8.00 -2.12 5.16
N PHE A 61 -7.07 -1.60 4.36
CA PHE A 61 -7.26 -1.52 2.92
C PHE A 61 -6.86 -2.78 2.15
N ILE A 62 -5.92 -3.61 2.66
CA ILE A 62 -5.48 -4.82 1.94
C ILE A 62 -6.63 -5.84 1.80
N PRO A 63 -7.38 -6.19 2.87
CA PRO A 63 -8.50 -7.13 2.72
C PRO A 63 -9.57 -6.62 1.76
N ILE A 64 -9.82 -5.30 1.76
CA ILE A 64 -10.78 -4.66 0.86
C ILE A 64 -10.25 -4.74 -0.59
N ALA A 65 -8.95 -4.51 -0.81
CA ALA A 65 -8.33 -4.64 -2.11
C ALA A 65 -8.44 -6.07 -2.68
N GLU A 66 -8.27 -7.08 -1.83
CA GLU A 66 -8.39 -8.49 -2.21
C GLU A 66 -9.83 -8.83 -2.60
N GLU A 67 -10.81 -8.46 -1.76
CA GLU A 67 -12.23 -8.75 -2.01
C GLU A 67 -12.83 -7.97 -3.19
N SER A 68 -12.33 -6.76 -3.47
CA SER A 68 -12.78 -5.91 -4.58
C SER A 68 -12.03 -6.14 -5.90
N GLY A 69 -10.96 -6.95 -5.89
CA GLY A 69 -10.10 -7.22 -7.04
C GLY A 69 -9.07 -6.12 -7.34
N PHE A 70 -9.02 -5.05 -6.55
CA PHE A 70 -8.05 -3.95 -6.71
C PHE A 70 -6.61 -4.33 -6.33
N ILE A 71 -6.40 -5.46 -5.63
CA ILE A 71 -5.09 -5.91 -5.15
C ILE A 71 -4.06 -6.01 -6.28
N ASN A 72 -4.45 -6.49 -7.46
CA ASN A 72 -3.53 -6.69 -8.58
C ASN A 72 -3.06 -5.37 -9.18
N ASP A 73 -3.99 -4.45 -9.44
CA ASP A 73 -3.69 -3.13 -10.01
C ASP A 73 -2.80 -2.31 -9.05
N MET A 74 -3.13 -2.35 -7.76
CA MET A 74 -2.33 -1.73 -6.71
C MET A 74 -0.92 -2.31 -6.67
N MET A 75 -0.80 -3.64 -6.63
CA MET A 75 0.50 -4.31 -6.53
C MET A 75 1.37 -4.07 -7.75
N LEU A 76 0.79 -4.09 -8.96
CA LEU A 76 1.53 -3.82 -10.19
C LEU A 76 2.11 -2.40 -10.16
N GLY A 77 1.31 -1.39 -9.82
CA GLY A 77 1.78 -0.01 -9.71
C GLY A 77 2.90 0.16 -8.67
N LEU A 78 2.78 -0.52 -7.53
CA LEU A 78 3.80 -0.52 -6.48
C LEU A 78 5.11 -1.17 -6.93
N ILE A 79 5.04 -2.35 -7.57
CA ILE A 79 6.22 -3.06 -8.08
C ILE A 79 6.91 -2.24 -9.16
N GLU A 80 6.16 -1.73 -10.14
CA GLU A 80 6.73 -0.91 -11.20
C GLU A 80 7.45 0.31 -10.65
N ARG A 81 6.86 0.98 -9.65
CA ARG A 81 7.49 2.12 -8.99
C ARG A 81 8.75 1.69 -8.23
N ALA A 82 8.71 0.59 -7.49
CA ALA A 82 9.88 0.09 -6.78
C ALA A 82 11.02 -0.34 -7.72
N CYS A 83 10.72 -0.97 -8.85
CA CYS A 83 11.72 -1.29 -9.85
C CYS A 83 12.35 -0.03 -10.48
N ARG A 84 11.57 1.04 -10.66
CA ARG A 84 12.11 2.34 -11.11
C ARG A 84 13.02 2.95 -10.04
N GLU A 85 12.58 3.00 -8.78
CA GLU A 85 13.34 3.58 -7.67
C GLU A 85 14.60 2.78 -7.32
N ALA A 86 14.61 1.45 -7.50
CA ALA A 86 15.80 0.62 -7.27
C ALA A 86 16.86 0.74 -8.36
N ARG A 87 16.50 1.24 -9.55
CA ARG A 87 17.44 1.45 -10.66
C ARG A 87 18.20 2.77 -10.50
N ASP A 88 17.53 3.79 -9.98
CA ASP A 88 18.03 5.17 -9.91
C ASP A 88 18.80 5.44 -8.60
#